data_AF-A0A8H4H084-F1
#
_entry.id   AF-A0A8H4H084-F1
#
_cell.length_a   1.000
_cell.length_b   1.000
_cell.length_c   1.000
_cell.angle_alpha   90.00
_cell.angle_beta   90.00
_cell.angle_gamma   90.00
#
_symmetry.space_group_name_H-M   'P 1'
#
loop_
_entity.id
_entity.type
_entity.pdbx_description
1 polymer ?
#
loop_
_entity_poly.entity_id
_entity_poly.type
_entity_poly.pdbx_seq_one_letter_code
_entity_poly.pdbx_strand_id
1 'polypeptide(L)'
;MAPTWRFRPTPTFILITSLLFFLVLGTHFRLWSKNDANHGEPNPPVSTEVAGIGIDLTGFYGTAAVSFPNGTVVNIGRVEGSSHYEEAVRRLSLHSSTHLHPPYVKPPEQFQDLPRRKLRSFRKWLGLPASGDVGALAAMIRELKIQVEDALSVHLATLPIVISTPHLIALYEEDIHDAFEYLNLPFPEDIHHRRSWAWVRDTGAALAGYGHFLCSDYRHYEACESEIDAMPLASVISILYTKSAVKVLRATVKSAHIVIGFWDNEDQWTLGYASREEEGYWDRLALRLMDWKRKYPGSGMPDRVVLFGESAADKTFRSVVEKVFIQEFGSVPQILGGTDEYVAARGAAEFARLSVFGIHR
;
A
#
# COMPACT_ATOMS: atom_id res chain seq x y z
N MET A 1 -22.07 -5.25 57.24
CA MET A 1 -22.41 -6.07 56.05
C MET A 1 -23.71 -5.54 55.49
N ALA A 2 -23.68 -4.82 54.37
CA ALA A 2 -24.85 -4.23 53.73
C ALA A 2 -25.36 -5.16 52.59
N PRO A 3 -26.68 -5.30 52.38
CA PRO A 3 -27.21 -6.19 51.36
C PRO A 3 -27.10 -5.53 49.98
N THR A 4 -26.53 -6.26 49.03
CA THR A 4 -26.48 -5.86 47.62
C THR A 4 -27.78 -6.29 46.93
N TRP A 5 -28.62 -5.33 46.56
CA TRP A 5 -29.79 -5.57 45.72
C TRP A 5 -29.37 -5.65 44.26
N ARG A 6 -29.50 -6.82 43.63
CA ARG A 6 -29.32 -6.99 42.19
C ARG A 6 -30.67 -6.80 41.48
N PHE A 7 -30.78 -5.70 40.74
CA PHE A 7 -31.91 -5.45 39.86
C PHE A 7 -31.80 -6.34 38.61
N ARG A 8 -32.84 -7.13 38.32
CA ARG A 8 -32.97 -7.87 37.06
C ARG A 8 -34.13 -7.24 36.27
N PRO A 9 -33.86 -6.53 35.16
CA PRO A 9 -34.93 -5.94 34.38
C PRO A 9 -35.78 -7.03 33.74
N THR A 10 -37.10 -6.87 33.81
CA THR A 10 -38.06 -7.73 33.12
C THR A 10 -38.10 -7.39 31.63
N PRO A 11 -38.43 -8.34 30.74
CA PRO A 11 -38.46 -8.11 29.29
C PRO A 11 -39.40 -6.98 28.85
N THR A 12 -40.44 -6.68 29.63
CA THR A 12 -41.33 -5.53 29.42
C THR A 12 -40.66 -4.18 29.68
N PHE A 13 -39.65 -4.11 30.56
CA PHE A 13 -38.91 -2.87 30.85
C PHE A 13 -37.96 -2.47 29.71
N ILE A 14 -37.40 -3.46 29.00
CA ILE A 14 -36.52 -3.27 27.83
C ILE A 14 -37.33 -2.78 26.60
N LEU A 15 -38.58 -3.25 26.45
CA LEU A 15 -39.43 -2.86 25.33
C LEU A 15 -39.89 -1.39 25.41
N ILE A 16 -40.27 -0.93 26.62
CA ILE A 16 -40.77 0.44 26.84
C ILE A 16 -39.62 1.47 26.73
N THR A 17 -38.41 1.12 27.18
CA THR A 17 -37.24 2.01 27.07
C THR A 17 -36.72 2.15 25.64
N SER A 18 -36.80 1.10 24.81
CA SER A 18 -36.47 1.22 23.38
C SER A 18 -37.47 2.07 22.60
N LEU A 19 -38.77 1.97 22.89
CA LEU A 19 -39.81 2.73 22.18
C LEU A 19 -39.76 4.24 22.48
N LEU A 20 -39.35 4.62 23.70
CA LEU A 20 -39.13 6.02 24.06
C LEU A 20 -37.86 6.61 23.43
N PHE A 21 -36.82 5.80 23.21
CA PHE A 21 -35.58 6.27 22.56
C PHE A 21 -35.80 6.63 21.08
N PHE A 22 -36.64 5.87 20.35
CA PHE A 22 -36.95 6.15 18.95
C PHE A 22 -37.92 7.34 18.75
N LEU A 23 -38.77 7.65 19.72
CA LEU A 23 -39.68 8.81 19.63
C LEU A 23 -38.99 10.15 19.94
N VAL A 24 -37.91 10.13 20.74
CA VAL A 24 -37.14 11.35 21.08
C VAL A 24 -36.08 11.68 20.01
N LEU A 25 -35.53 10.70 19.29
CA LEU A 25 -34.60 10.98 18.17
C LEU A 25 -35.30 11.37 16.86
N GLY A 26 -36.58 11.00 16.67
CA GLY A 26 -37.34 11.29 15.45
C GLY A 26 -37.90 12.71 15.33
N THR A 27 -37.79 13.53 16.38
CA THR A 27 -38.39 14.88 16.43
C THR A 27 -37.37 16.03 16.39
N HIS A 28 -36.06 15.74 16.33
CA HIS A 28 -35.00 16.76 16.21
C HIS A 28 -34.41 16.93 14.80
N PHE A 29 -34.82 16.14 13.80
CA PHE A 29 -34.35 16.25 12.41
C PHE A 29 -35.51 16.59 11.45
N ARG A 30 -36.23 17.68 11.73
CA ARG A 30 -37.21 18.26 10.79
C ARG A 30 -37.46 19.74 11.07
N LEU A 31 -36.42 20.58 11.10
CA LEU A 31 -36.58 22.05 11.16
C LEU A 31 -35.30 22.81 10.73
N TRP A 32 -34.81 22.53 9.52
CA TRP A 32 -33.97 23.42 8.69
C TRP A 32 -33.81 22.64 7.37
N SER A 33 -34.27 23.07 6.20
CA SER A 33 -34.14 24.36 5.56
C SER A 33 -35.23 24.43 4.48
N LYS A 34 -35.91 25.58 4.38
CA LYS A 34 -36.75 25.89 3.23
C LYS A 34 -36.44 27.32 2.80
N ASN A 35 -35.86 27.40 1.60
CA ASN A 35 -35.88 28.48 0.62
C ASN A 35 -35.38 29.87 1.04
N ASP A 36 -34.28 30.27 0.42
CA ASP A 36 -34.29 31.52 -0.33
C ASP A 36 -33.90 31.23 -1.78
N ALA A 37 -34.76 31.66 -2.68
CA ALA A 37 -34.49 31.75 -4.11
C ALA A 37 -33.44 32.83 -4.32
N ASN A 38 -32.32 32.49 -4.97
CA ASN A 38 -31.47 33.49 -5.57
C ASN A 38 -30.95 33.00 -6.93
N HIS A 39 -30.98 33.96 -7.84
CA HIS A 39 -30.60 33.98 -9.24
C HIS A 39 -29.58 32.93 -9.70
N GLY A 40 -29.92 32.30 -10.83
CA GLY A 40 -29.10 31.29 -11.49
C GLY A 40 -27.69 31.77 -11.82
N GLU A 41 -26.74 31.31 -11.03
CA GLU A 41 -25.44 30.90 -11.56
C GLU A 41 -25.60 29.49 -12.14
N PRO A 42 -24.99 29.18 -13.30
CA PRO A 42 -24.91 27.81 -13.76
C PRO A 42 -24.21 27.00 -12.67
N ASN A 43 -24.91 26.00 -12.13
CA ASN A 43 -24.29 25.04 -11.23
C ASN A 43 -22.97 24.58 -11.87
N PRO A 44 -21.83 24.70 -11.18
CA PRO A 44 -20.60 24.12 -11.69
C PRO A 44 -20.88 22.65 -12.00
N PRO A 45 -20.36 22.10 -13.11
CA PRO A 45 -20.58 20.72 -13.45
C PRO A 45 -20.25 19.87 -12.23
N VAL A 46 -21.24 19.09 -11.77
CA VAL A 46 -21.06 18.12 -10.69
C VAL A 46 -19.89 17.24 -11.11
N SER A 47 -18.76 17.39 -10.43
CA SER A 47 -17.56 16.61 -10.73
C SER A 47 -17.92 15.14 -10.58
N THR A 48 -17.88 14.40 -11.68
CA THR A 48 -18.09 12.94 -11.73
C THR A 48 -16.86 12.16 -11.27
N GLU A 49 -15.84 12.86 -10.77
CA GLU A 49 -14.59 12.26 -10.33
C GLU A 49 -14.81 11.55 -8.98
N VAL A 50 -14.41 10.27 -8.92
CA VAL A 50 -14.49 9.46 -7.69
C VAL A 50 -13.16 9.49 -6.94
N ALA A 51 -13.20 9.25 -5.64
CA ALA A 51 -11.99 9.18 -4.82
C ALA A 51 -11.16 7.92 -5.13
N GLY A 52 -9.84 8.06 -5.08
CA GLY A 52 -8.86 6.99 -5.19
C GLY A 52 -8.51 6.38 -3.84
N ILE A 53 -8.55 5.05 -3.71
CA ILE A 53 -8.13 4.35 -2.49
C ILE A 53 -6.74 3.77 -2.69
N GLY A 54 -5.82 4.12 -1.79
CA GLY A 54 -4.49 3.56 -1.72
C GLY A 54 -4.33 2.69 -0.49
N ILE A 55 -3.86 1.46 -0.70
CA ILE A 55 -3.46 0.55 0.39
C ILE A 55 -1.97 0.29 0.24
N ASP A 56 -1.21 0.40 1.31
CA ASP A 56 0.19 -0.01 1.35
C ASP A 56 0.37 -1.18 2.32
N LEU A 57 1.08 -2.20 1.86
CA LEU A 57 1.48 -3.36 2.63
C LEU A 57 3.00 -3.30 2.84
N THR A 58 3.45 -3.31 4.10
CA THR A 58 4.87 -3.34 4.46
C THR A 58 5.32 -4.74 4.92
N GLY A 59 6.44 -4.85 5.62
CA GLY A 59 6.83 -6.10 6.29
C GLY A 59 5.96 -6.48 7.49
N PHE A 60 5.40 -5.49 8.18
CA PHE A 60 4.88 -5.65 9.55
C PHE A 60 3.55 -4.95 9.82
N TYR A 61 3.07 -4.13 8.90
CA TYR A 61 1.78 -3.44 9.00
C TYR A 61 1.31 -3.05 7.60
N GLY A 62 0.05 -2.65 7.50
CA GLY A 62 -0.44 -1.93 6.34
C GLY A 62 -1.03 -0.59 6.70
N THR A 63 -1.10 0.31 5.73
CA THR A 63 -1.72 1.63 5.85
C THR A 63 -2.69 1.88 4.70
N ALA A 64 -3.65 2.77 4.92
CA ALA A 64 -4.59 3.20 3.90
C ALA A 64 -4.69 4.72 3.82
N ALA A 65 -4.86 5.23 2.60
CA ALA A 65 -5.10 6.64 2.32
C ALA A 65 -6.15 6.81 1.20
N VAL A 66 -6.78 7.97 1.16
CA VAL A 66 -7.79 8.35 0.17
C VAL A 66 -7.37 9.63 -0.52
N SER A 67 -7.32 9.61 -1.85
CA SER A 67 -7.09 10.79 -2.68
C SER A 67 -8.42 11.27 -3.25
N PHE A 68 -8.83 12.48 -2.87
CA PHE A 68 -10.08 13.09 -3.31
C PHE A 68 -9.90 13.86 -4.62
N PRO A 69 -10.96 14.04 -5.43
CA PRO A 69 -10.92 14.81 -6.68
C PRO A 69 -10.39 16.24 -6.55
N ASN A 70 -10.54 16.85 -5.38
CA ASN A 70 -10.02 18.18 -5.09
C ASN A 70 -8.49 18.22 -4.86
N GLY A 71 -7.79 17.09 -5.03
CA GLY A 71 -6.36 16.94 -4.81
C GLY A 71 -5.95 16.77 -3.33
N THR A 72 -6.92 16.70 -2.42
CA THR A 72 -6.63 16.43 -1.00
C THR A 72 -6.40 14.94 -0.79
N VAL A 73 -5.35 14.59 -0.05
CA VAL A 73 -5.08 13.21 0.35
C VAL A 73 -5.21 13.07 1.86
N VAL A 74 -6.00 12.11 2.32
CA VAL A 74 -6.28 11.87 3.73
C VAL A 74 -5.80 10.48 4.12
N ASN A 75 -5.03 10.40 5.21
CA ASN A 75 -4.65 9.13 5.82
C ASN A 75 -5.86 8.58 6.58
N ILE A 76 -6.20 7.32 6.35
CA ILE A 76 -7.36 6.70 6.98
C ILE A 76 -6.95 5.95 8.23
N GLY A 77 -5.99 5.04 8.11
CA GLY A 77 -5.55 4.26 9.26
C GLY A 77 -4.55 3.17 8.94
N ARG A 78 -4.16 2.50 10.02
CA ARG A 78 -3.06 1.53 10.08
C ARG A 78 -3.56 0.24 10.73
N VAL A 79 -3.05 -0.87 10.24
CA VAL A 79 -3.30 -2.20 10.80
C VAL A 79 -1.97 -2.90 11.02
N GLU A 80 -1.72 -3.35 12.25
CA GLU A 80 -0.54 -4.15 12.57
C GLU A 80 -0.63 -5.55 11.96
N GLY A 81 0.52 -6.07 11.55
CA GLY A 81 0.70 -7.42 11.03
C GLY A 81 0.27 -8.46 12.05
N SER A 82 -0.62 -9.36 11.63
CA SER A 82 -0.79 -10.61 12.38
C SER A 82 0.47 -11.48 12.23
N SER A 83 0.68 -12.42 13.16
CA SER A 83 1.76 -13.41 13.04
C SER A 83 1.73 -14.16 11.70
N HIS A 84 0.52 -14.48 11.20
CA HIS A 84 0.33 -15.12 9.91
C HIS A 84 0.73 -14.23 8.73
N TYR A 85 0.45 -12.93 8.81
CA TYR A 85 0.87 -11.95 7.80
C TYR A 85 2.40 -11.81 7.77
N GLU A 86 3.03 -11.62 8.94
CA GLU A 86 4.48 -11.51 9.03
C GLU A 86 5.19 -12.79 8.55
N GLU A 87 4.65 -13.96 8.88
CA GLU A 87 5.16 -15.25 8.38
C GLU A 87 5.04 -15.35 6.86
N ALA A 88 3.92 -14.93 6.28
CA ALA A 88 3.72 -14.90 4.83
C ALA A 88 4.72 -13.97 4.15
N VAL A 89 4.89 -12.73 4.64
CA VAL A 89 5.84 -11.77 4.07
C VAL A 89 7.27 -12.30 4.17
N ARG A 90 7.67 -12.85 5.32
CA ARG A 90 8.99 -13.48 5.48
C ARG A 90 9.19 -14.63 4.52
N ARG A 91 8.21 -15.52 4.38
CA ARG A 91 8.27 -16.64 3.43
C ARG A 91 8.39 -16.16 2.00
N LEU A 92 7.57 -15.19 1.59
CA LEU A 92 7.58 -14.62 0.24
C LEU A 92 8.86 -13.84 -0.09
N SER A 93 9.63 -13.43 0.93
CA SER A 93 10.96 -12.82 0.74
C SER A 93 12.05 -13.83 0.36
N LEU A 94 11.80 -15.14 0.52
CA LEU A 94 12.82 -16.18 0.28
C LEU A 94 12.82 -16.65 -1.18
N HIS A 95 14.00 -16.82 -1.75
CA HIS A 95 14.15 -17.39 -3.09
C HIS A 95 13.60 -18.82 -3.18
N SER A 96 13.69 -19.60 -2.10
CA SER A 96 13.13 -20.95 -2.01
C SER A 96 11.60 -21.01 -2.09
N SER A 97 10.92 -19.89 -1.90
CA SER A 97 9.46 -19.78 -2.03
C SER A 97 9.01 -19.44 -3.46
N THR A 98 9.95 -19.17 -4.37
CA THR A 98 9.63 -18.90 -5.77
C THR A 98 9.03 -20.13 -6.44
N HIS A 99 8.11 -19.90 -7.37
CA HIS A 99 7.49 -20.97 -8.15
C HIS A 99 7.28 -20.54 -9.61
N LEU A 100 6.96 -21.50 -10.46
CA LEU A 100 6.55 -21.22 -11.84
C LEU A 100 5.28 -20.36 -11.82
N HIS A 101 5.28 -19.30 -12.61
CA HIS A 101 4.13 -18.42 -12.76
C HIS A 101 4.09 -17.84 -14.18
N PRO A 102 2.90 -17.47 -14.71
CA PRO A 102 2.81 -16.76 -15.97
C PRO A 102 3.49 -15.38 -15.93
N PRO A 103 4.05 -14.88 -17.04
CA PRO A 103 4.14 -15.55 -18.35
C PRO A 103 5.22 -16.64 -18.36
N TYR A 104 4.89 -17.83 -18.84
CA TYR A 104 5.85 -18.93 -18.99
C TYR A 104 6.79 -18.67 -20.16
N VAL A 105 8.09 -18.85 -19.96
CA VAL A 105 9.09 -18.67 -21.01
C VAL A 105 9.19 -19.93 -21.86
N LYS A 106 9.04 -21.10 -21.23
CA LYS A 106 9.18 -22.40 -21.90
C LYS A 106 7.86 -23.16 -21.88
N PRO A 107 7.46 -23.80 -22.99
CA PRO A 107 6.24 -24.63 -23.05
C PRO A 107 6.07 -25.65 -21.91
N PRO A 108 7.10 -26.40 -21.44
CA PRO A 108 6.91 -27.36 -20.35
C PRO A 108 6.59 -26.73 -18.99
N GLU A 109 6.94 -25.46 -18.77
CA GLU A 109 6.70 -24.78 -17.47
C GLU A 109 5.20 -24.69 -17.17
N GLN A 110 4.38 -24.43 -18.21
CA GLN A 110 2.93 -24.40 -18.06
C GLN A 110 2.37 -25.71 -17.52
N PHE A 111 2.86 -26.85 -18.03
CA PHE A 111 2.41 -28.18 -17.60
C PHE A 111 2.88 -28.51 -16.19
N GLN A 112 4.11 -28.13 -15.83
CA GLN A 112 4.66 -28.32 -14.49
C GLN A 112 3.89 -27.51 -13.43
N ASP A 113 3.33 -26.36 -13.82
CA ASP A 113 2.55 -25.49 -12.93
C ASP A 113 1.06 -25.87 -12.81
N LEU A 114 0.56 -26.78 -13.65
CA LEU A 114 -0.84 -27.22 -13.63
C LEU A 114 -1.32 -27.73 -12.25
N PRO A 115 -0.55 -28.54 -11.50
CA PRO A 115 -1.00 -29.01 -10.18
C PRO A 115 -1.26 -27.85 -9.21
N ARG A 116 -0.35 -26.87 -9.14
CA ARG A 116 -0.49 -25.68 -8.29
C ARG A 116 -1.74 -24.89 -8.70
N ARG A 117 -1.90 -24.59 -10.00
CA ARG A 117 -3.05 -23.85 -10.52
C ARG A 117 -4.38 -24.55 -10.26
N LYS A 118 -4.44 -25.87 -10.42
CA LYS A 118 -5.64 -26.67 -10.12
C LYS A 118 -5.98 -26.62 -8.63
N LEU A 119 -4.99 -26.75 -7.74
CA LEU A 119 -5.20 -26.63 -6.31
C LEU A 119 -5.72 -25.25 -5.92
N ARG A 120 -5.12 -24.17 -6.45
CA ARG A 120 -5.61 -22.79 -6.25
C ARG A 120 -7.06 -22.63 -6.68
N SER A 121 -7.38 -23.09 -7.90
CA SER A 121 -8.73 -23.02 -8.46
C SER A 121 -9.74 -23.79 -7.61
N PHE A 122 -9.37 -24.99 -7.14
CA PHE A 122 -10.20 -25.80 -6.26
C PHE A 122 -10.46 -25.11 -4.91
N ARG A 123 -9.45 -24.48 -4.31
CA ARG A 123 -9.62 -23.70 -3.07
C ARG A 123 -10.55 -22.52 -3.26
N LYS A 124 -10.39 -21.75 -4.35
CA LYS A 124 -11.28 -20.64 -4.71
C LYS A 124 -12.72 -21.11 -4.91
N TRP A 125 -12.91 -22.26 -5.58
CA TRP A 125 -14.23 -22.88 -5.75
C TRP A 125 -14.89 -23.26 -4.41
N LEU A 126 -14.11 -23.64 -3.40
CA LEU A 126 -14.59 -23.87 -2.03
C LEU A 126 -14.82 -22.58 -1.21
N GLY A 127 -14.65 -21.39 -1.81
CA GLY A 127 -14.73 -20.11 -1.11
C GLY A 127 -13.57 -19.89 -0.13
N LEU A 128 -12.41 -20.51 -0.39
CA LEU A 128 -11.19 -20.33 0.39
C LEU A 128 -10.18 -19.46 -0.36
N PRO A 129 -9.24 -18.79 0.34
CA PRO A 129 -8.11 -18.14 -0.30
C PRO A 129 -7.29 -19.13 -1.15
N ALA A 130 -6.79 -18.66 -2.30
CA ALA A 130 -6.06 -19.49 -3.26
C ALA A 130 -4.84 -20.21 -2.67
N SER A 131 -4.19 -19.61 -1.66
CA SER A 131 -3.11 -20.20 -0.86
C SER A 131 -3.16 -19.68 0.58
N GLY A 132 -2.28 -20.20 1.44
CA GLY A 132 -2.10 -19.66 2.80
C GLY A 132 -1.61 -18.21 2.79
N ASP A 133 -0.64 -17.88 1.93
CA ASP A 133 -0.10 -16.52 1.81
C ASP A 133 -1.16 -15.53 1.31
N VAL A 134 -1.95 -15.92 0.29
CA VAL A 134 -3.07 -15.11 -0.19
C VAL A 134 -4.09 -14.86 0.93
N GLY A 135 -4.35 -15.87 1.77
CA GLY A 135 -5.22 -15.70 2.93
C GLY A 135 -4.68 -14.69 3.94
N ALA A 136 -3.38 -14.70 4.21
CA ALA A 136 -2.74 -13.76 5.12
C ALA A 136 -2.73 -12.32 4.58
N LEU A 137 -2.45 -12.14 3.28
CA LEU A 137 -2.55 -10.86 2.60
C LEU A 137 -3.99 -10.33 2.60
N ALA A 138 -4.97 -11.18 2.25
CA ALA A 138 -6.37 -10.80 2.22
C ALA A 138 -6.91 -10.43 3.61
N ALA A 139 -6.43 -11.08 4.68
CA ALA A 139 -6.81 -10.70 6.04
C ALA A 139 -6.37 -9.26 6.37
N MET A 140 -5.12 -8.90 6.06
CA MET A 140 -4.62 -7.53 6.24
C MET A 140 -5.42 -6.51 5.40
N ILE A 141 -5.64 -6.81 4.11
CA ILE A 141 -6.39 -5.94 3.20
C ILE A 141 -7.84 -5.76 3.69
N ARG A 142 -8.46 -6.80 4.26
CA ARG A 142 -9.82 -6.72 4.81
C ARG A 142 -9.92 -5.74 5.98
N GLU A 143 -8.97 -5.76 6.90
CA GLU A 143 -8.99 -4.84 8.06
C GLU A 143 -8.82 -3.38 7.60
N LEU A 144 -7.92 -3.13 6.64
CA LEU A 144 -7.78 -1.80 6.04
C LEU A 144 -9.04 -1.39 5.28
N LYS A 145 -9.64 -2.32 4.52
CA LYS A 145 -10.92 -2.09 3.83
C LYS A 145 -12.00 -1.64 4.80
N ILE A 146 -12.16 -2.32 5.95
CA ILE A 146 -13.16 -1.96 6.96
C ILE A 146 -12.95 -0.52 7.45
N GLN A 147 -11.70 -0.13 7.74
CA GLN A 147 -11.40 1.24 8.19
C GLN A 147 -11.74 2.29 7.11
N VAL A 148 -11.46 2.01 5.83
CA VAL A 148 -11.79 2.91 4.72
C VAL A 148 -13.30 2.99 4.49
N GLU A 149 -14.01 1.87 4.53
CA GLU A 149 -15.48 1.86 4.37
C GLU A 149 -16.17 2.62 5.49
N ASP A 150 -15.70 2.48 6.73
CA ASP A 150 -16.19 3.24 7.89
C ASP A 150 -15.95 4.75 7.72
N ALA A 151 -14.72 5.13 7.34
CA ALA A 151 -14.34 6.53 7.14
C ALA A 151 -15.11 7.22 6.01
N LEU A 152 -15.41 6.50 4.92
CA LEU A 152 -16.08 7.07 3.75
C LEU A 152 -17.60 6.85 3.73
N SER A 153 -18.13 5.95 4.58
CA SER A 153 -19.54 5.53 4.56
C SER A 153 -20.00 5.01 3.19
N VAL A 154 -19.09 4.36 2.44
CA VAL A 154 -19.37 3.75 1.12
C VAL A 154 -18.70 2.38 1.01
N HIS A 155 -19.24 1.52 0.16
CA HIS A 155 -18.64 0.22 -0.14
C HIS A 155 -17.44 0.36 -1.07
N LEU A 156 -16.31 -0.22 -0.66
CA LEU A 156 -15.05 -0.12 -1.41
C LEU A 156 -15.09 -0.80 -2.77
N ALA A 157 -16.03 -1.74 -2.96
CA ALA A 157 -16.26 -2.39 -4.25
C ALA A 157 -16.67 -1.42 -5.38
N THR A 158 -17.04 -0.18 -5.04
CA THR A 158 -17.48 0.85 -5.99
C THR A 158 -16.40 1.87 -6.33
N LEU A 159 -15.23 1.79 -5.70
CA LEU A 159 -14.16 2.76 -5.85
C LEU A 159 -12.92 2.12 -6.48
N PRO A 160 -12.11 2.92 -7.21
CA PRO A 160 -10.78 2.49 -7.64
C PRO A 160 -9.88 2.21 -6.44
N ILE A 161 -9.17 1.09 -6.48
CA ILE A 161 -8.21 0.69 -5.43
C ILE A 161 -6.89 0.35 -6.10
N VAL A 162 -5.81 0.89 -5.55
CA VAL A 162 -4.44 0.50 -5.88
C VAL A 162 -3.75 0.04 -4.61
N ILE A 163 -3.02 -1.06 -4.72
CA ILE A 163 -2.23 -1.62 -3.63
C ILE A 163 -0.74 -1.49 -3.92
N SER A 164 0.01 -0.96 -2.95
CA SER A 164 1.46 -1.04 -2.91
C SER A 164 1.90 -2.18 -2.00
N THR A 165 2.97 -2.86 -2.43
CA THR A 165 3.52 -4.02 -1.69
C THR A 165 5.04 -3.91 -1.62
N PRO A 166 5.68 -4.57 -0.65
CA PRO A 166 7.11 -4.58 -0.60
C PRO A 166 7.65 -5.43 -1.75
N HIS A 167 8.89 -5.17 -2.15
CA HIS A 167 9.52 -5.95 -3.20
C HIS A 167 9.91 -7.35 -2.69
N LEU A 168 9.01 -8.34 -2.81
CA LEU A 168 9.21 -9.72 -2.37
C LEU A 168 9.37 -10.65 -3.59
N ILE A 169 10.39 -11.52 -3.57
CA ILE A 169 10.81 -12.31 -4.73
C ILE A 169 9.81 -13.39 -5.16
N ALA A 170 9.03 -13.89 -4.21
CA ALA A 170 7.99 -14.88 -4.45
C ALA A 170 6.57 -14.30 -4.36
N LEU A 171 6.41 -12.97 -4.32
CA LEU A 171 5.09 -12.33 -4.41
C LEU A 171 4.79 -11.98 -5.87
N TYR A 172 3.77 -12.66 -6.42
CA TYR A 172 3.36 -12.51 -7.80
C TYR A 172 2.04 -11.75 -7.93
N GLU A 173 1.77 -11.23 -9.12
CA GLU A 173 0.52 -10.51 -9.42
C GLU A 173 -0.71 -11.38 -9.17
N GLU A 174 -0.61 -12.68 -9.48
CA GLU A 174 -1.68 -13.65 -9.25
C GLU A 174 -2.08 -13.76 -7.76
N ASP A 175 -1.16 -13.51 -6.83
CA ASP A 175 -1.45 -13.56 -5.40
C ASP A 175 -2.25 -12.33 -4.94
N ILE A 176 -1.92 -11.15 -5.49
CA ILE A 176 -2.65 -9.91 -5.22
C ILE A 176 -4.04 -9.97 -5.87
N HIS A 177 -4.12 -10.44 -7.12
CA HIS A 177 -5.39 -10.63 -7.80
C HIS A 177 -6.29 -11.63 -7.04
N ASP A 178 -5.76 -12.77 -6.61
CA ASP A 178 -6.53 -13.75 -5.84
C ASP A 178 -6.97 -13.21 -4.46
N ALA A 179 -6.18 -12.33 -3.84
CA ALA A 179 -6.56 -11.66 -2.60
C ALA A 179 -7.73 -10.67 -2.82
N PHE A 180 -7.69 -9.90 -3.91
CA PHE A 180 -8.76 -8.98 -4.29
C PHE A 180 -10.05 -9.72 -4.64
N GLU A 181 -9.95 -10.78 -5.45
CA GLU A 181 -11.09 -11.63 -5.80
C GLU A 181 -11.73 -12.25 -4.56
N TYR A 182 -10.93 -12.79 -3.64
CA TYR A 182 -11.43 -13.36 -2.39
C TYR A 182 -12.17 -12.35 -1.51
N LEU A 183 -11.83 -11.06 -1.62
CA LEU A 183 -12.48 -9.97 -0.88
C LEU A 183 -13.58 -9.26 -1.66
N ASN A 184 -13.88 -9.69 -2.89
CA ASN A 184 -14.78 -9.02 -3.82
C ASN A 184 -14.41 -7.54 -4.04
N LEU A 185 -13.10 -7.26 -4.14
CA LEU A 185 -12.59 -5.94 -4.48
C LEU A 185 -12.34 -5.82 -5.98
N PRO A 186 -12.62 -4.66 -6.60
CA PRO A 186 -12.33 -4.44 -8.00
C PRO A 186 -10.81 -4.49 -8.22
N PHE A 187 -10.39 -5.32 -9.16
CA PHE A 187 -9.03 -5.30 -9.68
C PHE A 187 -9.13 -4.82 -11.14
N PRO A 188 -8.63 -3.62 -11.47
CA PRO A 188 -8.58 -3.12 -12.84
C PRO A 188 -8.06 -4.20 -13.81
N GLU A 189 -8.95 -4.73 -14.65
CA GLU A 189 -8.56 -5.63 -15.73
C GLU A 189 -7.87 -4.80 -16.81
N ASP A 190 -6.60 -5.09 -17.08
CA ASP A 190 -5.87 -4.43 -18.15
C ASP A 190 -6.36 -4.96 -19.51
N ILE A 191 -7.13 -4.12 -20.23
CA ILE A 191 -7.64 -4.38 -21.58
C ILE A 191 -6.48 -4.64 -22.59
N HIS A 192 -5.25 -4.25 -22.25
CA HIS A 192 -4.09 -4.33 -23.13
C HIS A 192 -2.96 -5.25 -22.67
N HIS A 193 -3.15 -6.05 -21.60
CA HIS A 193 -2.14 -7.01 -21.10
C HIS A 193 -0.74 -6.41 -20.86
N ARG A 194 -0.62 -5.10 -20.65
CA ARG A 194 0.66 -4.38 -20.67
C ARG A 194 1.17 -3.88 -19.32
N ARG A 195 0.42 -3.93 -18.22
CA ARG A 195 0.85 -3.87 -16.80
C ARG A 195 -0.41 -3.67 -15.92
N SER A 196 -0.52 -4.39 -14.79
CA SER A 196 -1.56 -4.04 -13.82
C SER A 196 -1.23 -2.71 -13.14
N TRP A 197 -2.09 -1.72 -13.37
CA TRP A 197 -2.05 -0.41 -12.70
C TRP A 197 -2.57 -0.48 -11.27
N ALA A 198 -3.25 -1.58 -10.92
CA ALA A 198 -3.81 -1.84 -9.60
C ALA A 198 -2.76 -2.25 -8.57
N TRP A 199 -1.59 -2.70 -9.03
CA TRP A 199 -0.51 -3.17 -8.18
C TRP A 199 0.78 -2.41 -8.48
N VAL A 200 1.31 -1.74 -7.47
CA VAL A 200 2.59 -1.04 -7.54
C VAL A 200 3.56 -1.54 -6.45
N ARG A 201 4.84 -1.24 -6.63
CA ARG A 201 5.84 -1.48 -5.58
C ARG A 201 5.88 -0.29 -4.62
N ASP A 202 6.10 -0.57 -3.34
CA ASP A 202 6.25 0.42 -2.26
C ASP A 202 7.15 1.60 -2.63
N THR A 203 8.24 1.36 -3.35
CA THR A 203 9.20 2.37 -3.80
C THR A 203 8.57 3.35 -4.80
N GLY A 204 7.80 2.82 -5.76
CA GLY A 204 7.08 3.63 -6.75
C GLY A 204 5.96 4.41 -6.09
N ALA A 205 5.21 3.75 -5.21
CA ALA A 205 4.16 4.39 -4.43
C ALA A 205 4.70 5.50 -3.51
N ALA A 206 5.82 5.29 -2.83
CA ALA A 206 6.45 6.31 -1.99
C ALA A 206 6.95 7.51 -2.82
N LEU A 207 7.54 7.27 -4.00
CA LEU A 207 7.92 8.34 -4.92
C LEU A 207 6.70 9.15 -5.37
N ALA A 208 5.62 8.48 -5.76
CA ALA A 208 4.36 9.12 -6.13
C ALA A 208 3.77 9.93 -4.96
N GLY A 209 3.80 9.38 -3.73
CA GLY A 209 3.32 10.07 -2.54
C GLY A 209 4.12 11.32 -2.17
N TYR A 210 5.40 11.37 -2.55
CA TYR A 210 6.22 12.59 -2.47
C TYR A 210 6.07 13.51 -3.71
N GLY A 211 5.18 13.20 -4.65
CA GLY A 211 4.92 14.00 -5.85
C GLY A 211 5.97 13.84 -6.95
N HIS A 212 6.67 12.71 -7.01
CA HIS A 212 7.72 12.44 -8.00
C HIS A 212 7.34 11.32 -8.96
N PHE A 213 7.88 11.40 -10.19
CA PHE A 213 7.73 10.38 -11.24
C PHE A 213 6.28 10.07 -11.64
N LEU A 214 5.38 11.04 -11.49
CA LEU A 214 4.00 11.01 -11.96
C LEU A 214 3.86 11.75 -13.30
N CYS A 215 2.91 11.34 -14.13
CA CYS A 215 2.51 12.09 -15.32
C CYS A 215 1.81 13.40 -14.92
N SER A 216 2.06 14.46 -15.68
CA SER A 216 1.31 15.70 -15.60
C SER A 216 -0.08 15.56 -16.20
N ASP A 217 -0.19 14.91 -17.37
CA ASP A 217 -1.46 14.62 -18.03
C ASP A 217 -1.85 13.14 -17.90
N TYR A 218 -2.20 12.73 -16.69
CA TYR A 218 -2.67 11.37 -16.40
C TYR A 218 -4.05 11.05 -16.98
N ARG A 219 -4.80 12.07 -17.45
CA ARG A 219 -6.16 11.90 -17.99
C ARG A 219 -6.14 11.37 -19.41
N HIS A 220 -5.03 11.59 -20.13
CA HIS A 220 -4.83 11.11 -21.48
C HIS A 220 -3.74 10.04 -21.48
N TYR A 221 -4.14 8.77 -21.62
CA TYR A 221 -3.22 7.63 -21.59
C TYR A 221 -2.02 7.81 -22.53
N GLU A 222 -2.26 8.19 -23.79
CA GLU A 222 -1.19 8.38 -24.78
C GLU A 222 -0.23 9.52 -24.42
N ALA A 223 -0.74 10.59 -23.80
CA ALA A 223 0.09 11.70 -23.32
C ALA A 223 0.94 11.25 -22.13
N CYS A 224 0.34 10.57 -21.15
CA CYS A 224 1.06 10.01 -20.00
C CYS A 224 2.09 8.96 -20.43
N GLU A 225 1.77 8.08 -21.39
CA GLU A 225 2.71 7.10 -21.95
C GLU A 225 3.91 7.82 -22.60
N SER A 226 3.63 8.85 -23.42
CA SER A 226 4.67 9.67 -24.05
C SER A 226 5.53 10.43 -23.03
N GLU A 227 4.92 10.98 -21.97
CA GLU A 227 5.63 11.62 -20.87
C GLU A 227 6.53 10.62 -20.15
N ILE A 228 6.00 9.46 -19.76
CA ILE A 228 6.76 8.36 -19.13
C ILE A 228 7.94 7.97 -20.01
N ASP A 229 7.73 7.90 -21.33
CA ASP A 229 8.79 7.52 -22.25
C ASP A 229 9.91 8.54 -22.35
N ALA A 230 9.58 9.82 -22.20
CA ALA A 230 10.51 10.93 -22.12
C ALA A 230 11.15 11.12 -20.73
N MET A 231 10.63 10.50 -19.66
CA MET A 231 11.22 10.61 -18.33
C MET A 231 12.63 9.98 -18.29
N PRO A 232 13.62 10.66 -17.68
CA PRO A 232 14.95 10.10 -17.54
C PRO A 232 14.93 8.92 -16.56
N LEU A 233 15.72 7.89 -16.86
CA LEU A 233 15.99 6.83 -15.89
C LEU A 233 16.75 7.41 -14.70
N ALA A 234 16.26 7.12 -13.49
CA ALA A 234 16.91 7.51 -12.24
C ALA A 234 17.29 6.27 -11.42
N SER A 235 18.47 6.29 -10.83
CA SER A 235 18.92 5.35 -9.80
C SER A 235 18.42 5.80 -8.44
N VAL A 236 17.57 5.01 -7.81
CA VAL A 236 16.94 5.30 -6.51
C VAL A 236 17.34 4.25 -5.50
N ILE A 237 17.73 4.69 -4.29
CA ILE A 237 17.81 3.81 -3.11
C ILE A 237 16.57 4.04 -2.26
N SER A 238 15.75 3.02 -2.15
CA SER A 238 14.54 2.99 -1.35
C SER A 238 14.85 2.38 0.01
N ILE A 239 14.52 3.08 1.10
CA ILE A 239 14.77 2.62 2.47
C ILE A 239 13.47 2.69 3.25
N LEU A 240 12.90 1.51 3.51
CA LEU A 240 11.81 1.32 4.44
C LEU A 240 12.41 1.02 5.82
N TYR A 241 12.18 1.90 6.79
CA TYR A 241 12.67 1.72 8.15
C TYR A 241 11.52 1.68 9.15
N THR A 242 11.32 0.50 9.74
CA THR A 242 10.22 0.20 10.64
C THR A 242 10.74 -0.11 12.05
N LYS A 243 9.81 -0.32 12.98
CA LYS A 243 10.12 -0.79 14.32
C LYS A 243 10.91 -2.11 14.30
N SER A 244 10.60 -3.00 13.36
CA SER A 244 11.08 -4.38 13.36
C SER A 244 12.18 -4.65 12.33
N ALA A 245 12.26 -3.89 11.23
CA ALA A 245 13.34 -4.08 10.24
C ALA A 245 13.73 -2.81 9.49
N VAL A 246 14.85 -2.94 8.76
CA VAL A 246 15.21 -2.05 7.66
C VAL A 246 15.23 -2.85 6.36
N LYS A 247 14.60 -2.31 5.33
CA LYS A 247 14.68 -2.83 3.97
C LYS A 247 15.32 -1.78 3.09
N VAL A 248 16.38 -2.18 2.38
CA VAL A 248 17.13 -1.33 1.46
C VAL A 248 17.02 -1.94 0.09
N LEU A 249 16.42 -1.22 -0.85
CA LEU A 249 16.26 -1.65 -2.23
C LEU A 249 16.93 -0.64 -3.16
N ARG A 250 17.84 -1.14 -4.00
CA ARG A 250 18.31 -0.40 -5.17
C ARG A 250 17.33 -0.63 -6.32
N ALA A 251 16.85 0.46 -6.91
CA ALA A 251 15.95 0.41 -8.05
C ALA A 251 16.38 1.38 -9.14
N THR A 252 16.13 0.99 -10.39
CA THR A 252 16.07 1.92 -11.51
C THR A 252 14.61 2.30 -11.73
N VAL A 253 14.32 3.60 -11.75
CA VAL A 253 12.97 4.15 -11.86
C VAL A 253 12.89 4.96 -13.15
N LYS A 254 11.94 4.61 -14.03
CA LYS A 254 11.58 5.46 -15.19
C LYS A 254 10.37 6.33 -14.85
N SER A 255 9.36 5.72 -14.23
CA SER A 255 8.20 6.39 -13.66
C SER A 255 7.83 5.71 -12.34
N ALA A 256 6.93 6.31 -11.56
CA ALA A 256 6.48 5.72 -10.30
C ALA A 256 5.74 4.38 -10.51
N HIS A 257 5.28 4.08 -11.73
CA HIS A 257 4.75 2.77 -12.15
C HIS A 257 5.82 1.79 -12.64
N ILE A 258 6.95 2.30 -13.14
CA ILE A 258 8.01 1.49 -13.77
C ILE A 258 9.23 1.51 -12.85
N VAL A 259 9.17 0.66 -11.83
CA VAL A 259 10.24 0.45 -10.85
C VAL A 259 10.88 -0.91 -11.09
N ILE A 260 12.12 -0.90 -11.54
CA ILE A 260 12.93 -2.11 -11.73
C ILE A 260 13.87 -2.22 -10.53
N GLY A 261 13.43 -2.96 -9.52
CA GLY A 261 14.26 -3.25 -8.34
C GLY A 261 15.26 -4.38 -8.61
N PHE A 262 16.42 -4.29 -7.98
CA PHE A 262 17.40 -5.37 -7.94
C PHE A 262 17.23 -6.13 -6.62
N TRP A 263 16.96 -7.43 -6.72
CA TRP A 263 16.71 -8.27 -5.56
C TRP A 263 17.90 -8.27 -4.61
N ASP A 264 17.61 -7.97 -3.36
CA ASP A 264 18.47 -8.38 -2.27
C ASP A 264 18.04 -9.76 -1.80
N ASN A 265 19.02 -10.63 -1.56
CA ASN A 265 18.76 -12.04 -1.31
C ASN A 265 18.35 -12.31 0.14
N GLU A 266 18.48 -11.33 1.03
CA GLU A 266 18.12 -11.44 2.45
C GLU A 266 17.55 -10.12 2.97
N ASP A 267 16.21 -10.05 3.05
CA ASP A 267 15.57 -9.03 3.88
C ASP A 267 15.94 -9.34 5.35
N GLN A 268 16.82 -8.54 5.95
CA GLN A 268 17.18 -8.67 7.36
C GLN A 268 16.06 -8.11 8.23
N TRP A 269 15.06 -8.95 8.49
CA TRP A 269 13.88 -8.66 9.30
C TRP A 269 14.15 -8.39 10.79
N THR A 270 15.42 -8.31 11.20
CA THR A 270 15.86 -8.14 12.59
C THR A 270 16.55 -6.82 12.87
N LEU A 271 16.87 -6.02 11.85
CA LEU A 271 17.61 -4.76 12.01
C LEU A 271 16.67 -3.54 12.06
N GLY A 272 15.67 -3.60 12.94
CA GLY A 272 14.67 -2.55 13.13
C GLY A 272 14.98 -1.58 14.27
N TYR A 273 14.19 -0.51 14.35
CA TYR A 273 14.35 0.54 15.37
C TYR A 273 14.21 0.05 16.82
N ALA A 274 13.48 -1.04 17.05
CA ALA A 274 13.34 -1.63 18.39
C ALA A 274 14.69 -2.14 18.95
N SER A 275 15.62 -2.53 18.07
CA SER A 275 16.95 -3.04 18.42
C SER A 275 18.02 -1.94 18.52
N ARG A 276 17.65 -0.65 18.44
CA ARG A 276 18.62 0.46 18.34
C ARG A 276 19.57 0.63 19.53
N GLU A 277 19.17 0.13 20.69
CA GLU A 277 19.95 0.19 21.92
C GLU A 277 20.94 -0.98 22.04
N GLU A 278 20.89 -1.95 21.13
CA GLU A 278 21.87 -3.03 21.07
C GLU A 278 23.26 -2.50 20.71
N GLU A 279 24.29 -3.06 21.33
CA GLU A 279 25.68 -2.71 21.05
C GLU A 279 25.99 -2.91 19.55
N GLY A 280 26.62 -1.91 18.93
CA GLY A 280 26.98 -1.92 17.50
C GLY A 280 25.79 -1.88 16.53
N TYR A 281 24.57 -1.60 16.99
CA TYR A 281 23.39 -1.51 16.12
C TYR A 281 23.60 -0.56 14.93
N TRP A 282 24.03 0.67 15.21
CA TRP A 282 24.20 1.70 14.19
C TRP A 282 25.31 1.36 13.18
N ASP A 283 26.33 0.62 13.59
CA ASP A 283 27.38 0.13 12.70
C ASP A 283 26.84 -0.97 11.78
N ARG A 284 26.04 -1.91 12.31
CA ARG A 284 25.35 -2.92 11.50
C ARG A 284 24.39 -2.26 10.50
N LEU A 285 23.66 -1.23 10.93
CA LEU A 285 22.76 -0.46 10.07
C LEU A 285 23.52 0.29 8.97
N ALA A 286 24.64 0.94 9.31
CA ALA A 286 25.50 1.61 8.34
C ALA A 286 26.02 0.63 7.26
N LEU A 287 26.49 -0.55 7.68
CA LEU A 287 26.90 -1.61 6.77
C LEU A 287 25.75 -2.08 5.87
N ARG A 288 24.54 -2.24 6.42
CA ARG A 288 23.36 -2.65 5.67
C ARG A 288 22.98 -1.62 4.60
N LEU A 289 23.02 -0.33 4.94
CA LEU A 289 22.70 0.78 4.02
C LEU A 289 23.61 0.83 2.79
N MET A 290 24.83 0.27 2.88
CA MET A 290 25.81 0.24 1.79
C MET A 290 26.04 -1.14 1.19
N ASP A 291 25.26 -2.14 1.59
CA ASP A 291 25.46 -3.52 1.13
C ASP A 291 25.31 -3.64 -0.40
N TRP A 292 24.35 -2.92 -0.98
CA TRP A 292 24.16 -2.83 -2.42
C TRP A 292 25.41 -2.34 -3.15
N LYS A 293 26.16 -1.40 -2.56
CA LYS A 293 27.38 -0.84 -3.15
C LYS A 293 28.52 -1.86 -3.07
N ARG A 294 28.62 -2.64 -1.99
CA ARG A 294 29.57 -3.75 -1.87
C ARG A 294 29.29 -4.85 -2.90
N LYS A 295 28.02 -5.20 -3.10
CA LYS A 295 27.57 -6.19 -4.10
C LYS A 295 27.84 -5.71 -5.53
N TYR A 296 27.79 -4.40 -5.76
CA TYR A 296 27.98 -3.78 -7.08
C TYR A 296 28.97 -2.60 -7.02
N PRO A 297 30.29 -2.86 -6.90
CA PRO A 297 31.29 -1.83 -6.62
C PRO A 297 31.44 -0.77 -7.72
N GLY A 298 31.00 -1.05 -8.95
CA GLY A 298 30.98 -0.08 -10.04
C GLY A 298 29.80 0.91 -10.00
N SER A 299 28.86 0.75 -9.07
CA SER A 299 27.68 1.62 -9.01
C SER A 299 28.06 3.02 -8.53
N GLY A 300 27.61 4.06 -9.26
CA GLY A 300 27.78 5.45 -8.87
C GLY A 300 26.87 5.88 -7.72
N MET A 301 26.94 7.17 -7.35
CA MET A 301 26.01 7.79 -6.40
C MET A 301 24.59 7.71 -6.96
N PRO A 302 23.57 7.31 -6.17
CA PRO A 302 22.20 7.33 -6.65
C PRO A 302 21.72 8.77 -6.86
N ASP A 303 20.78 8.97 -7.77
CA ASP A 303 20.15 10.28 -7.99
C ASP A 303 19.35 10.70 -6.75
N ARG A 304 18.70 9.72 -6.10
CA ARG A 304 17.79 9.96 -4.97
C ARG A 304 17.83 8.83 -3.95
N VAL A 305 17.54 9.19 -2.71
CA VAL A 305 17.24 8.27 -1.61
C VAL A 305 15.83 8.55 -1.14
N VAL A 306 14.98 7.52 -1.04
CA VAL A 306 13.59 7.65 -0.58
C VAL A 306 13.47 6.99 0.78
N LEU A 307 13.10 7.77 1.80
CA LEU A 307 12.91 7.30 3.17
C LEU A 307 11.42 7.24 3.51
N PHE A 308 10.97 6.10 4.03
CA PHE A 308 9.60 5.90 4.50
C PHE A 308 9.53 4.81 5.58
N GLY A 309 8.38 4.72 6.23
CA GLY A 309 8.16 3.90 7.42
C GLY A 309 8.13 4.73 8.70
N GLU A 310 7.50 4.18 9.73
CA GLU A 310 7.22 4.85 11.01
C GLU A 310 8.48 5.22 11.80
N SER A 311 9.61 4.53 11.55
CA SER A 311 10.88 4.79 12.22
C SER A 311 11.83 5.65 11.38
N ALA A 312 11.48 5.97 10.12
CA ALA A 312 12.31 6.79 9.24
C ALA A 312 12.45 8.26 9.72
N ALA A 313 11.61 8.69 10.67
CA ALA A 313 11.65 9.99 11.33
C ALA A 313 12.78 10.17 12.36
N ASP A 314 13.45 9.08 12.73
CA ASP A 314 14.50 9.15 13.72
C ASP A 314 15.71 9.97 13.21
N LYS A 315 16.11 10.96 14.01
CA LYS A 315 17.20 11.88 13.66
C LYS A 315 18.55 11.17 13.62
N THR A 316 18.77 10.17 14.48
CA THR A 316 20.01 9.38 14.51
C THR A 316 20.10 8.52 13.27
N PHE A 317 19.00 7.86 12.88
CA PHE A 317 18.92 7.14 11.62
C PHE A 317 19.23 8.03 10.43
N ARG A 318 18.62 9.21 10.32
CA ARG A 318 18.91 10.16 9.24
C ARG A 318 20.38 10.56 9.20
N SER A 319 20.97 10.86 10.35
CA SER A 319 22.40 11.17 10.47
C SER A 319 23.29 10.02 10.00
N VAL A 320 22.93 8.78 10.33
CA VAL A 320 23.65 7.58 9.86
C VAL A 320 23.54 7.44 8.35
N VAL A 321 22.35 7.60 7.77
CA VAL A 321 22.14 7.60 6.30
C VAL A 321 23.02 8.66 5.63
N GLU A 322 22.97 9.91 6.08
CA GLU A 322 23.76 11.00 5.51
C GLU A 322 25.27 10.71 5.63
N LYS A 323 25.72 10.23 6.80
CA LYS A 323 27.12 9.88 7.06
C LYS A 323 27.63 8.80 6.11
N VAL A 324 26.88 7.71 5.90
CA VAL A 324 27.33 6.63 5.01
C VAL A 324 27.46 7.10 3.56
N PHE A 325 26.54 7.97 3.09
CA PHE A 325 26.66 8.53 1.75
C PHE A 325 27.85 9.50 1.61
N ILE A 326 28.11 10.35 2.62
CA ILE A 326 29.30 11.22 2.64
C ILE A 326 30.59 10.40 2.60
N GLN A 327 30.66 9.30 3.37
CA GLN A 327 31.84 8.45 3.42
C GLN A 327 32.11 7.75 2.08
N GLU A 328 31.06 7.26 1.41
CA GLU A 328 31.20 6.51 0.16
C GLU A 328 31.33 7.39 -1.10
N PHE A 329 30.68 8.56 -1.12
CA PHE A 329 30.56 9.39 -2.32
C PHE A 329 31.08 10.83 -2.14
N GLY A 330 31.45 11.25 -0.93
CA GLY A 330 31.87 12.62 -0.63
C GLY A 330 30.73 13.64 -0.54
N SER A 331 29.49 13.23 -0.80
CA SER A 331 28.29 14.08 -0.74
C SER A 331 27.04 13.26 -0.42
N VAL A 332 25.95 13.93 -0.04
CA VAL A 332 24.65 13.30 0.20
C VAL A 332 23.78 13.46 -1.07
N PRO A 333 23.17 12.39 -1.61
CA PRO A 333 22.19 12.50 -2.70
C PRO A 333 20.92 13.21 -2.23
N GLN A 334 19.99 13.52 -3.13
CA GLN A 334 18.71 14.08 -2.72
C GLN A 334 17.94 13.06 -1.87
N ILE A 335 17.74 13.36 -0.59
CA ILE A 335 16.92 12.55 0.32
C ILE A 335 15.49 13.06 0.29
N LEU A 336 14.57 12.22 -0.15
CA LEU A 336 13.13 12.44 -0.10
C LEU A 336 12.56 11.82 1.18
N GLY A 337 11.80 12.61 1.93
CA GLY A 337 11.02 12.10 3.05
C GLY A 337 11.73 12.03 4.39
N GLY A 338 11.30 11.05 5.17
CA GLY A 338 11.78 10.78 6.53
C GLY A 338 10.84 11.23 7.64
N THR A 339 9.52 11.30 7.44
CA THR A 339 8.54 11.42 8.55
C THR A 339 7.21 10.71 8.30
N ASP A 340 7.05 10.02 7.17
CA ASP A 340 5.73 9.73 6.63
C ASP A 340 5.50 8.23 6.46
N GLU A 341 4.82 7.64 7.44
CA GLU A 341 4.45 6.22 7.42
C GLU A 341 3.37 5.90 6.37
N TYR A 342 2.61 6.90 5.91
CA TYR A 342 1.51 6.73 4.97
C TYR A 342 1.90 7.08 3.52
N VAL A 343 3.14 7.51 3.26
CA VAL A 343 3.49 8.08 1.94
C VAL A 343 3.26 7.10 0.79
N ALA A 344 3.55 5.81 0.99
CA ALA A 344 3.29 4.80 -0.03
C ALA A 344 1.77 4.63 -0.27
N ALA A 345 0.96 4.58 0.80
CA ALA A 345 -0.50 4.55 0.65
C ALA A 345 -1.05 5.80 -0.03
N ARG A 346 -0.48 6.99 0.24
CA ARG A 346 -0.85 8.23 -0.45
C ARG A 346 -0.55 8.17 -1.94
N GLY A 347 0.63 7.69 -2.33
CA GLY A 347 0.96 7.53 -3.75
C GLY A 347 0.12 6.46 -4.44
N ALA A 348 -0.20 5.36 -3.76
CA ALA A 348 -1.17 4.39 -4.24
C ALA A 348 -2.56 5.02 -4.41
N ALA A 349 -3.01 5.86 -3.48
CA ALA A 349 -4.29 6.54 -3.57
C ALA A 349 -4.34 7.53 -4.73
N GLU A 350 -3.24 8.24 -4.97
CA GLU A 350 -3.07 9.05 -6.18
C GLU A 350 -3.23 8.17 -7.42
N PHE A 351 -2.46 7.08 -7.57
CA PHE A 351 -2.59 6.17 -8.71
C PHE A 351 -4.03 5.67 -8.90
N ALA A 352 -4.72 5.32 -7.82
CA ALA A 352 -6.12 4.88 -7.88
C ALA A 352 -7.03 5.98 -8.41
N ARG A 353 -6.84 7.23 -7.97
CA ARG A 353 -7.60 8.38 -8.48
C ARG A 353 -7.32 8.61 -9.96
N LEU A 354 -6.07 8.41 -10.41
CA LEU A 354 -5.70 8.59 -11.82
C LEU A 354 -6.18 7.42 -12.70
N SER A 355 -6.27 6.19 -12.16
CA SER A 355 -6.59 4.98 -12.93
C SER A 355 -8.06 4.89 -13.36
N VAL A 356 -8.97 5.59 -12.67
CA VAL A 356 -10.40 5.74 -13.05
C VAL A 356 -10.57 6.18 -14.50
N PHE A 357 -9.63 6.98 -15.01
CA PHE A 357 -9.73 7.57 -16.35
C PHE A 357 -9.26 6.65 -17.48
N GLY A 358 -8.63 5.51 -17.17
CA GLY A 358 -8.24 4.47 -18.13
C GLY A 358 -9.16 3.24 -18.17
N ILE A 359 -9.99 3.03 -17.15
CA ILE A 359 -10.81 1.82 -16.98
C ILE A 359 -12.18 1.92 -17.68
N HIS A 360 -12.58 3.12 -18.13
CA HIS A 360 -13.92 3.38 -18.71
C HIS A 360 -13.90 3.74 -20.21
N ARG A 361 -12.90 3.30 -20.98
CA ARG A 361 -12.97 3.37 -22.46
C ARG A 361 -13.19 2.02 -23.09
#